data_AF-A0A9J6DI43-F1
#
_entry.id   AF-A0A9J6DI43-F1
#
_cell.length_a   1.000
_cell.length_b   1.000
_cell.length_c   1.000
_cell.angle_alpha   90.00
_cell.angle_beta   90.00
_cell.angle_gamma   90.00
#
_symmetry.space_group_name_H-M   'P 1'
#
loop_
_entity.id
_entity.type
_entity.pdbx_description
1 polymer ?
#
loop_
_entity_poly.entity_id
_entity_poly.type
_entity_poly.pdbx_seq_one_letter_code
_entity_poly.pdbx_strand_id
1 'polypeptide(L)'
;MSPECYSGKFSAANKTTSEACQRQSLPKQSSDVLPPGPVRQRGKGTAVAFGLLAAGVCGSVAWLLSRAFSKPPAAGPRSETFCCPEQVPVLLAFMNDSVDPCSDFFEYACGTSIEMGYKNIYSQSDAVVKSLTRSTTIHNQPSTKFYSIFYQTCLKDCSRPQNFLHQITQELLQFGELPATKSPAEMFTLLFDLDVKRNVPYCFRFRVARPSPELLNPESNSSRGRKHFEMYRHSATLTDLNASCEFCLGDSLRLYNEYASTNVTLEEVMRFERGIPAVIPQFAHLQLPYTTSTDVQERPTRTVTMTELYTRLPFLSESVLKEAFFDTVLDVDDTMTMSYTEDEAILDLVAYLLSPAHQPVSLAHLVVYMSADVFGRFYIGLNYTDPWRDKLIRLHCHDHLGVHRVLWNIAYAVILTDETKDEFLRSAFVEAREAVRMHVRSGGIVALGDQSTADRLLDGVQLVLPRERYVADIYPSAPRELFIENYLSLGKFEYRVMMEQARRGYIDEYPPVWVTEKYLSIETDFYSRRHWDSFPRPCGSAAEYLSRKINAAG
;
A
#
# COMPACT_ATOMS: atom_id res chain seq x y z
N MET A 1 26.99 27.79 -25.98
CA MET A 1 26.71 26.71 -26.96
C MET A 1 25.22 26.78 -27.28
N SER A 2 24.89 27.05 -28.54
CA SER A 2 23.53 27.33 -29.03
C SER A 2 22.71 26.04 -29.20
N PRO A 3 21.39 26.02 -28.92
CA PRO A 3 20.50 24.93 -29.26
C PRO A 3 19.61 25.31 -30.46
N GLU A 4 19.85 24.69 -31.60
CA GLU A 4 18.88 24.63 -32.72
C GLU A 4 18.84 23.22 -33.28
N CYS A 5 17.70 22.86 -33.85
CA CYS A 5 17.31 21.59 -34.50
C CYS A 5 16.61 20.56 -33.63
N TYR A 6 15.31 20.76 -33.36
CA TYR A 6 14.31 19.69 -33.48
C TYR A 6 12.97 20.26 -33.95
N SER A 7 12.72 20.20 -35.26
CA SER A 7 11.39 20.37 -35.86
C SER A 7 11.18 19.32 -36.95
N GLY A 8 10.86 18.09 -36.53
CA GLY A 8 10.54 16.98 -37.42
C GLY A 8 9.03 16.81 -37.57
N LYS A 9 8.48 17.24 -38.70
CA LYS A 9 7.09 16.98 -39.13
C LYS A 9 6.89 15.48 -39.38
N PHE A 10 5.86 14.88 -38.77
CA PHE A 10 5.39 13.53 -39.09
C PHE A 10 4.60 13.53 -40.41
N SER A 11 5.00 12.67 -41.35
CA SER A 11 4.20 12.25 -42.49
C SER A 11 4.08 10.73 -42.49
N ALA A 12 2.87 10.25 -42.72
CA ALA A 12 2.49 8.86 -42.70
C ALA A 12 2.97 8.12 -43.96
N ALA A 13 3.51 6.91 -43.79
CA ALA A 13 3.59 5.92 -44.85
C ALA A 13 3.51 4.49 -44.29
N ASN A 14 2.73 3.70 -45.02
CA ASN A 14 2.30 2.32 -44.77
C ASN A 14 3.34 1.26 -45.23
N LYS A 15 3.14 0.04 -44.73
CA LYS A 15 3.33 -1.30 -45.37
C LYS A 15 4.63 -2.13 -45.15
N THR A 16 4.44 -3.20 -44.35
CA THR A 16 4.58 -4.67 -44.61
C THR A 16 5.93 -5.40 -44.86
N THR A 17 5.91 -6.67 -44.39
CA THR A 17 6.75 -7.90 -44.63
C THR A 17 7.93 -8.12 -43.67
N SER A 18 7.90 -9.15 -42.78
CA SER A 18 8.24 -10.59 -42.93
C SER A 18 9.71 -10.78 -43.36
N GLU A 19 10.58 -11.61 -42.76
CA GLU A 19 10.45 -13.01 -42.35
C GLU A 19 11.77 -13.47 -41.67
N ALA A 20 11.67 -14.57 -40.90
CA ALA A 20 12.67 -15.64 -40.68
C ALA A 20 14.06 -15.37 -40.05
N CYS A 21 14.32 -16.02 -38.91
CA CYS A 21 15.67 -16.46 -38.53
C CYS A 21 15.67 -17.91 -38.02
N GLN A 22 16.52 -18.72 -38.65
CA GLN A 22 16.69 -20.16 -38.46
C GLN A 22 17.47 -20.51 -37.19
N ARG A 23 17.10 -21.66 -36.62
CA ARG A 23 17.80 -22.39 -35.55
C ARG A 23 19.13 -22.94 -36.06
N GLN A 24 20.21 -22.75 -35.29
CA GLN A 24 21.42 -23.57 -35.37
C GLN A 24 21.53 -24.44 -34.10
N SER A 25 21.88 -25.70 -34.31
CA SER A 25 22.08 -26.73 -33.30
C SER A 25 23.57 -26.86 -32.98
N LEU A 26 23.89 -27.15 -31.71
CA LEU A 26 25.23 -27.49 -31.24
C LEU A 26 25.27 -28.96 -30.76
N PRO A 27 26.42 -29.63 -30.87
CA PRO A 27 26.52 -31.08 -30.76
C PRO A 27 26.71 -31.59 -29.32
N LYS A 28 26.24 -32.83 -29.11
CA LYS A 28 26.41 -33.65 -27.90
C LYS A 28 27.88 -34.04 -27.69
N GLN A 29 28.35 -33.92 -26.45
CA GLN A 29 29.58 -34.56 -25.96
C GLN A 29 29.22 -35.74 -25.05
N SER A 30 29.75 -36.91 -25.40
CA SER A 30 29.77 -38.14 -24.61
C SER A 30 31.02 -38.19 -23.75
N SER A 31 30.92 -38.68 -22.52
CA SER A 31 32.08 -39.08 -21.73
C SER A 31 31.82 -40.44 -21.07
N ASP A 32 32.73 -41.35 -21.43
CA ASP A 32 32.75 -42.76 -21.10
C ASP A 32 33.14 -43.06 -19.65
N VAL A 33 32.69 -44.24 -19.24
CA VAL A 33 32.89 -44.96 -17.98
C VAL A 33 34.25 -45.68 -17.97
N LEU A 34 34.93 -45.70 -16.83
CA LEU A 34 35.98 -46.69 -16.52
C LEU A 34 35.84 -47.26 -15.09
N PRO A 35 36.35 -48.49 -14.83
CA PRO A 35 35.83 -49.43 -13.82
C PRO A 35 36.67 -49.51 -12.53
N PRO A 36 36.22 -50.23 -11.47
CA PRO A 36 36.93 -50.33 -10.21
C PRO A 36 37.99 -51.45 -10.20
N GLY A 37 39.13 -51.15 -9.59
CA GLY A 37 40.22 -52.10 -9.31
C GLY A 37 40.06 -52.87 -7.98
N PRO A 38 40.82 -53.97 -7.78
CA PRO A 38 40.47 -55.00 -6.82
C PRO A 38 41.14 -54.89 -5.42
N VAL A 39 40.49 -55.65 -4.54
CA VAL A 39 40.71 -55.99 -3.13
C VAL A 39 42.16 -56.37 -2.75
N ARG A 40 42.58 -55.97 -1.54
CA ARG A 40 43.76 -56.50 -0.85
C ARG A 40 43.42 -56.96 0.58
N GLN A 41 43.63 -58.24 0.87
CA GLN A 41 43.52 -58.88 2.20
C GLN A 41 44.86 -58.89 2.95
N ARG A 42 44.81 -58.70 4.28
CA ARG A 42 45.63 -59.29 5.38
C ARG A 42 45.35 -58.46 6.65
N GLY A 43 45.27 -58.97 7.88
CA GLY A 43 45.56 -60.27 8.45
C GLY A 43 44.90 -60.42 9.84
N LYS A 44 45.13 -61.58 10.48
CA LYS A 44 44.46 -62.08 11.69
C LYS A 44 45.20 -61.73 13.00
N GLY A 45 44.43 -61.73 14.10
CA GLY A 45 44.87 -61.76 15.51
C GLY A 45 44.47 -60.48 16.24
N THR A 46 43.72 -60.44 17.34
CA THR A 46 43.59 -61.37 18.48
C THR A 46 42.28 -61.10 19.26
N ALA A 47 41.59 -62.19 19.58
CA ALA A 47 40.98 -62.57 20.86
C ALA A 47 40.11 -61.58 21.70
N VAL A 48 38.81 -61.92 21.75
CA VAL A 48 37.98 -62.15 22.95
C VAL A 48 37.90 -61.02 24.00
N ALA A 49 37.20 -59.93 23.67
CA ALA A 49 36.53 -59.06 24.66
C ALA A 49 35.37 -58.21 24.06
N PHE A 50 34.84 -58.56 22.88
CA PHE A 50 33.92 -57.70 22.11
C PHE A 50 32.52 -58.28 21.86
N GLY A 51 32.16 -59.41 22.49
CA GLY A 51 30.92 -60.14 22.17
C GLY A 51 29.62 -59.38 22.46
N LEU A 52 29.59 -58.50 23.47
CA LEU A 52 28.37 -57.78 23.86
C LEU A 52 28.25 -56.38 23.25
N LEU A 53 29.36 -55.69 22.98
CA LEU A 53 29.35 -54.42 22.24
C LEU A 53 29.16 -54.62 20.73
N ALA A 54 29.68 -55.71 20.15
CA ALA A 54 29.49 -56.00 18.73
C ALA A 54 28.03 -56.38 18.41
N ALA A 55 27.30 -57.04 19.32
CA ALA A 55 25.88 -57.32 19.09
C ALA A 55 25.03 -56.04 19.12
N GLY A 56 25.33 -55.11 20.03
CA GLY A 56 24.68 -53.79 20.07
C GLY A 56 25.00 -52.94 18.85
N VAL A 57 26.28 -52.81 18.48
CA VAL A 57 26.72 -52.00 17.33
C VAL A 57 26.30 -52.62 16.00
N CYS A 58 26.36 -53.95 15.83
CA CYS A 58 25.86 -54.60 14.62
C CYS A 58 24.33 -54.54 14.54
N GLY A 59 23.60 -54.58 15.65
CA GLY A 59 22.16 -54.34 15.68
C GLY A 59 21.80 -52.91 15.26
N SER A 60 22.51 -51.91 15.80
CA SER A 60 22.31 -50.49 15.44
C SER A 60 22.73 -50.17 14.01
N VAL A 61 23.84 -50.73 13.54
CA VAL A 61 24.32 -50.56 12.16
C VAL A 61 23.43 -51.33 11.18
N ALA A 62 22.96 -52.53 11.50
CA ALA A 62 21.98 -53.24 10.67
C ALA A 62 20.62 -52.52 10.63
N TRP A 63 20.20 -51.90 11.73
CA TRP A 63 18.99 -51.06 11.77
C TRP A 63 19.14 -49.75 10.99
N LEU A 64 20.29 -49.09 11.09
CA LEU A 64 20.62 -47.88 10.32
C LEU A 64 20.80 -48.18 8.82
N LEU A 65 21.48 -49.27 8.46
CA LEU A 65 21.62 -49.73 7.09
C LEU A 65 20.27 -50.24 6.54
N SER A 66 19.44 -50.87 7.36
CA SER A 66 18.06 -51.21 6.99
C SER A 66 17.22 -49.98 6.67
N ARG A 67 17.44 -48.83 7.32
CA ARG A 67 16.78 -47.56 7.00
C ARG A 67 17.42 -46.82 5.82
N ALA A 68 18.73 -46.91 5.67
CA ALA A 68 19.46 -46.25 4.58
C ALA A 68 19.28 -46.97 3.23
N PHE A 69 19.05 -48.30 3.26
CA PHE A 69 18.88 -49.13 2.07
C PHE A 69 17.48 -49.72 1.91
N SER A 70 16.55 -49.48 2.84
CA SER A 70 15.14 -49.57 2.51
C SER A 70 14.87 -48.52 1.44
N LYS A 71 14.87 -48.94 0.17
CA LYS A 71 14.26 -48.18 -0.92
C LYS A 71 12.96 -47.61 -0.35
N PRO A 72 12.76 -46.28 -0.36
CA PRO A 72 11.46 -45.75 -0.01
C PRO A 72 10.44 -46.60 -0.77
N PRO A 73 9.42 -47.16 -0.09
CA PRO A 73 8.46 -48.03 -0.74
C PRO A 73 8.10 -47.34 -2.04
N ALA A 74 8.41 -48.00 -3.18
CA ALA A 74 8.24 -47.43 -4.51
C ALA A 74 6.88 -46.77 -4.46
N ALA A 75 6.86 -45.43 -4.52
CA ALA A 75 5.68 -44.67 -4.17
C ALA A 75 4.57 -45.25 -5.03
N GLY A 76 3.72 -46.09 -4.42
CA GLY A 76 2.57 -46.65 -5.12
C GLY A 76 1.85 -45.45 -5.72
N PRO A 77 1.33 -45.54 -6.95
CA PRO A 77 0.72 -44.41 -7.63
C PRO A 77 -0.15 -43.70 -6.61
N ARG A 78 0.33 -42.53 -6.14
CA ARG A 78 -0.33 -41.81 -5.05
C ARG A 78 -1.70 -41.55 -5.61
N SER A 79 -2.72 -42.13 -4.96
CA SER A 79 -4.14 -41.88 -5.24
C SER A 79 -4.27 -40.45 -5.76
N GLU A 80 -4.47 -40.32 -7.07
CA GLU A 80 -4.43 -39.07 -7.84
C GLU A 80 -5.67 -38.23 -7.55
N THR A 81 -5.94 -37.96 -6.28
CA THR A 81 -6.72 -36.80 -5.89
C THR A 81 -5.72 -35.71 -5.60
N PHE A 82 -5.01 -35.26 -6.64
CA PHE A 82 -4.45 -33.92 -6.60
C PHE A 82 -5.62 -32.98 -6.28
N CYS A 83 -5.58 -32.32 -5.12
CA CYS A 83 -6.50 -31.22 -4.89
C CYS A 83 -6.22 -30.21 -6.01
N CYS A 84 -7.23 -29.95 -6.84
CA CYS A 84 -7.24 -28.92 -7.88
C CYS A 84 -6.48 -29.28 -9.18
N PRO A 85 -6.86 -30.34 -9.91
CA PRO A 85 -6.25 -30.67 -11.22
C PRO A 85 -6.39 -29.52 -12.23
N GLU A 86 -7.42 -28.68 -12.08
CA GLU A 86 -7.66 -27.49 -12.90
C GLU A 86 -6.61 -26.38 -12.69
N GLN A 87 -5.88 -26.38 -11.57
CA GLN A 87 -4.89 -25.36 -11.25
C GLN A 87 -3.46 -25.72 -11.70
N VAL A 88 -3.18 -27.01 -11.93
CA VAL A 88 -1.85 -27.46 -12.37
C VAL A 88 -1.44 -26.79 -13.70
N PRO A 89 -2.30 -26.70 -14.73
CA PRO A 89 -1.95 -26.00 -15.97
C PRO A 89 -1.69 -24.51 -15.75
N VAL A 90 -2.39 -23.89 -14.80
CA VAL A 90 -2.17 -22.49 -14.45
C VAL A 90 -0.77 -22.34 -13.88
N LEU A 91 -0.41 -23.08 -12.82
CA LEU A 91 0.92 -23.02 -12.20
C LEU A 91 2.05 -23.29 -13.20
N LEU A 92 1.91 -24.33 -14.02
CA LEU A 92 2.90 -24.67 -15.05
C LEU A 92 3.07 -23.55 -16.10
N ALA A 93 2.03 -22.76 -16.38
CA ALA A 93 2.13 -21.62 -17.28
C ALA A 93 2.88 -20.42 -16.68
N PHE A 94 2.98 -20.32 -15.35
CA PHE A 94 3.78 -19.28 -14.68
C PHE A 94 5.27 -19.65 -14.60
N MET A 95 5.57 -20.95 -14.56
CA MET A 95 6.90 -21.46 -14.33
C MET A 95 7.82 -21.32 -15.56
N ASN A 96 9.09 -21.00 -15.31
CA ASN A 96 10.19 -21.06 -16.26
C ASN A 96 11.06 -22.28 -15.90
N ASP A 97 10.77 -23.42 -16.51
CA ASP A 97 11.45 -24.71 -16.24
C ASP A 97 12.93 -24.74 -16.67
N SER A 98 13.39 -23.69 -17.36
CA SER A 98 14.78 -23.51 -17.77
C SER A 98 15.65 -22.86 -16.68
N VAL A 99 15.05 -22.39 -15.59
CA VAL A 99 15.75 -21.81 -14.43
C VAL A 99 15.79 -22.81 -13.29
N ASP A 100 16.95 -22.96 -12.65
CA ASP A 100 17.05 -23.81 -11.46
C ASP A 100 16.40 -23.11 -10.25
N PRO A 101 15.33 -23.67 -9.65
CA PRO A 101 14.67 -23.09 -8.48
C PRO A 101 15.59 -22.92 -7.27
N CYS A 102 16.67 -23.70 -7.17
CA CYS A 102 17.65 -23.55 -6.10
C CYS A 102 18.57 -22.33 -6.32
N SER A 103 18.68 -21.85 -7.57
CA SER A 103 19.48 -20.68 -7.93
C SER A 103 18.66 -19.39 -7.95
N ASP A 104 17.44 -19.45 -8.52
CA ASP A 104 16.51 -18.34 -8.61
C ASP A 104 15.07 -18.86 -8.63
N PHE A 105 14.51 -19.03 -7.43
CA PHE A 105 13.13 -19.51 -7.28
C PHE A 105 12.11 -18.53 -7.86
N PHE A 106 12.39 -17.22 -7.86
CA PHE A 106 11.46 -16.22 -8.37
C PHE A 106 11.35 -16.32 -9.89
N GLU A 107 12.47 -16.34 -10.60
CA GLU A 107 12.48 -16.51 -12.05
C GLU A 107 11.96 -17.90 -12.44
N TYR A 108 12.28 -18.96 -11.69
CA TYR A 108 11.67 -20.27 -11.92
C TYR A 108 10.15 -20.27 -11.75
N ALA A 109 9.61 -19.63 -10.72
CA ALA A 109 8.18 -19.66 -10.43
C ALA A 109 7.37 -18.64 -11.24
N CYS A 110 7.99 -17.55 -11.69
CA CYS A 110 7.31 -16.37 -12.26
C CYS A 110 7.95 -15.82 -13.55
N GLY A 111 9.03 -16.42 -14.07
CA GLY A 111 9.76 -15.91 -15.25
C GLY A 111 8.90 -15.83 -16.52
N THR A 112 7.91 -16.70 -16.65
CA THR A 112 6.96 -16.69 -17.78
C THR A 112 5.79 -15.70 -17.56
N SER A 113 5.64 -15.17 -16.34
CA SER A 113 4.44 -14.50 -15.83
C SER A 113 4.42 -12.98 -15.93
N ILE A 114 5.56 -12.32 -16.12
CA ILE A 114 5.61 -10.85 -15.93
C ILE A 114 4.61 -10.13 -16.86
N GLU A 115 4.31 -10.70 -18.04
CA GLU A 115 3.28 -10.20 -18.96
C GLU A 115 1.83 -10.63 -18.62
N MET A 116 1.63 -11.69 -17.84
CA MET A 116 0.32 -12.24 -17.44
C MET A 116 -0.20 -11.68 -16.11
N GLY A 117 0.68 -11.34 -15.18
CA GLY A 117 0.33 -10.92 -13.82
C GLY A 117 -0.58 -9.69 -13.80
N TYR A 118 -0.25 -8.69 -14.60
CA TYR A 118 -1.05 -7.47 -14.75
C TYR A 118 -2.43 -7.77 -15.36
N LYS A 119 -2.50 -8.55 -16.45
CA LYS A 119 -3.76 -8.88 -17.15
C LYS A 119 -4.77 -9.60 -16.25
N ASN A 120 -4.31 -10.49 -15.38
CA ASN A 120 -5.20 -11.26 -14.52
C ASN A 120 -5.81 -10.40 -13.40
N ILE A 121 -5.01 -9.54 -12.75
CA ILE A 121 -5.51 -8.60 -11.74
C ILE A 121 -6.56 -7.68 -12.36
N TYR A 122 -6.29 -7.14 -13.57
CA TYR A 122 -7.23 -6.26 -14.28
C TYR A 122 -8.58 -6.91 -14.58
N SER A 123 -8.56 -8.17 -15.02
CA SER A 123 -9.79 -8.88 -15.35
C SER A 123 -10.64 -9.19 -14.11
N GLN A 124 -10.01 -9.42 -12.95
CA GLN A 124 -10.70 -9.71 -11.70
C GLN A 124 -11.35 -8.45 -11.14
N SER A 125 -10.60 -7.36 -11.05
CA SER A 125 -11.09 -6.04 -10.63
C SER A 125 -12.28 -5.57 -11.49
N ASP A 126 -12.15 -5.64 -12.82
CA ASP A 126 -13.22 -5.26 -13.73
C ASP A 126 -14.44 -6.19 -13.62
N ALA A 127 -14.22 -7.49 -13.37
CA ALA A 127 -15.32 -8.43 -13.11
C ALA A 127 -16.06 -8.12 -11.79
N VAL A 128 -15.33 -7.77 -10.73
CA VAL A 128 -15.90 -7.35 -9.43
C VAL A 128 -16.74 -6.08 -9.62
N VAL A 129 -16.20 -5.05 -10.28
CA VAL A 129 -16.94 -3.83 -10.58
C VAL A 129 -18.17 -4.11 -11.44
N LYS A 130 -18.03 -4.93 -12.49
CA LYS A 130 -19.18 -5.35 -13.32
C LYS A 130 -20.22 -6.11 -12.50
N SER A 131 -19.81 -6.91 -11.54
CA SER A 131 -20.73 -7.63 -10.66
C SER A 131 -21.49 -6.68 -9.72
N LEU A 132 -20.81 -5.68 -9.15
CA LEU A 132 -21.42 -4.62 -8.34
C LEU A 132 -22.44 -3.82 -9.12
N THR A 133 -22.07 -3.40 -10.33
CA THR A 133 -22.93 -2.58 -11.19
C THR A 133 -24.13 -3.34 -11.75
N ARG A 134 -24.09 -4.68 -11.80
CA ARG A 134 -25.18 -5.51 -12.35
C ARG A 134 -26.07 -6.16 -11.29
N SER A 135 -25.58 -6.37 -10.07
CA SER A 135 -26.32 -7.05 -9.01
C SER A 135 -27.43 -6.15 -8.46
N THR A 136 -28.70 -6.44 -8.73
CA THR A 136 -29.84 -5.61 -8.30
C THR A 136 -29.99 -5.52 -6.79
N THR A 137 -29.65 -6.58 -6.04
CA THR A 137 -29.73 -6.60 -4.57
C THR A 137 -28.65 -5.71 -3.94
N ILE A 138 -27.42 -5.79 -4.45
CA ILE A 138 -26.25 -5.05 -3.94
C ILE A 138 -26.29 -3.60 -4.42
N HIS A 139 -26.76 -3.35 -5.64
CA HIS A 139 -26.88 -2.04 -6.26
C HIS A 139 -27.84 -1.10 -5.50
N ASN A 140 -28.78 -1.64 -4.73
CA ASN A 140 -29.70 -0.82 -3.96
C ASN A 140 -29.09 -0.22 -2.69
N GLN A 141 -27.91 -0.70 -2.25
CA GLN A 141 -27.19 -0.05 -1.15
C GLN A 141 -26.62 1.31 -1.62
N PRO A 142 -26.79 2.40 -0.83
CA PRO A 142 -26.30 3.73 -1.19
C PRO A 142 -24.81 3.76 -1.54
N SER A 143 -24.03 2.99 -0.79
CA SER A 143 -22.58 2.80 -0.95
C SER A 143 -22.21 2.19 -2.31
N THR A 144 -22.88 1.10 -2.70
CA THR A 144 -22.69 0.48 -4.02
C THR A 144 -23.10 1.41 -5.16
N LYS A 145 -24.22 2.13 -5.00
CA LYS A 145 -24.69 3.08 -6.01
C LYS A 145 -23.68 4.22 -6.20
N PHE A 146 -23.15 4.75 -5.10
CA PHE A 146 -22.09 5.75 -5.14
C PHE A 146 -20.83 5.19 -5.82
N TYR A 147 -20.38 3.99 -5.44
CA TYR A 147 -19.24 3.32 -6.06
C TYR A 147 -19.38 3.21 -7.58
N SER A 148 -20.53 2.71 -8.04
CA SER A 148 -20.84 2.58 -9.45
C SER A 148 -20.75 3.92 -10.16
N ILE A 149 -21.39 4.96 -9.61
CA ILE A 149 -21.41 6.29 -10.23
C ILE A 149 -20.02 6.92 -10.24
N PHE A 150 -19.28 6.85 -9.13
CA PHE A 150 -17.90 7.30 -9.02
C PHE A 150 -17.00 6.66 -10.07
N TYR A 151 -17.07 5.34 -10.23
CA TYR A 151 -16.28 4.64 -11.23
C TYR A 151 -16.64 5.08 -12.65
N GLN A 152 -17.94 5.23 -12.95
CA GLN A 152 -18.39 5.66 -14.28
C GLN A 152 -17.98 7.11 -14.59
N THR A 153 -18.09 8.02 -13.62
CA THR A 153 -17.63 9.41 -13.79
C THR A 153 -16.12 9.46 -13.94
N CYS A 154 -15.37 8.63 -13.20
CA CYS A 154 -13.92 8.49 -13.38
C CYS A 154 -13.57 8.09 -14.80
N LEU A 155 -14.16 7.02 -15.34
CA LEU A 155 -13.89 6.56 -16.70
C LEU A 155 -14.23 7.63 -17.75
N LYS A 156 -15.33 8.36 -17.53
CA LYS A 156 -15.77 9.44 -18.42
C LYS A 156 -14.77 10.60 -18.42
N ASP A 157 -14.40 11.11 -17.25
CA ASP A 157 -13.59 12.33 -17.12
C ASP A 157 -12.08 12.02 -17.35
N CYS A 158 -11.60 10.85 -16.94
CA CYS A 158 -10.23 10.38 -17.22
C CYS A 158 -9.96 10.05 -18.70
N SER A 159 -10.99 10.06 -19.55
CA SER A 159 -10.79 9.97 -21.01
C SER A 159 -10.40 11.32 -21.64
N ARG A 160 -10.53 12.44 -20.90
CA ARG A 160 -10.37 13.83 -21.39
C ARG A 160 -9.42 14.65 -20.49
N PRO A 161 -8.09 14.48 -20.61
CA PRO A 161 -7.08 15.05 -19.69
C PRO A 161 -7.19 16.57 -19.51
N GLN A 162 -7.32 17.31 -20.61
CA GLN A 162 -7.34 18.78 -20.57
C GLN A 162 -8.56 19.30 -19.80
N ASN A 163 -9.73 18.73 -20.07
CA ASN A 163 -10.95 19.08 -19.35
C ASN A 163 -10.84 18.67 -17.87
N PHE A 164 -10.17 17.56 -17.60
CA PHE A 164 -10.05 17.04 -16.25
C PHE A 164 -9.22 17.95 -15.34
N LEU A 165 -8.04 18.39 -15.79
CA LEU A 165 -7.22 19.33 -15.01
C LEU A 165 -7.93 20.67 -14.77
N HIS A 166 -8.61 21.18 -15.79
CA HIS A 166 -9.41 22.40 -15.68
C HIS A 166 -10.52 22.25 -14.65
N GLN A 167 -11.28 21.14 -14.69
CA GLN A 167 -12.33 20.83 -13.72
C GLN A 167 -11.76 20.69 -12.30
N ILE A 168 -10.63 19.99 -12.12
CA ILE A 168 -9.98 19.89 -10.81
C ILE A 168 -9.66 21.27 -10.26
N THR A 169 -9.03 22.10 -11.09
CA THR A 169 -8.61 23.44 -10.66
C THR A 169 -9.82 24.31 -10.31
N GLN A 170 -10.87 24.30 -11.14
CA GLN A 170 -12.10 25.05 -10.87
C GLN A 170 -12.78 24.60 -9.58
N GLU A 171 -12.89 23.30 -9.35
CA GLU A 171 -13.52 22.76 -8.14
C GLU A 171 -12.72 23.05 -6.89
N LEU A 172 -11.38 23.02 -6.95
CA LEU A 172 -10.52 23.45 -5.85
C LEU A 172 -10.68 24.95 -5.54
N LEU A 173 -10.77 25.80 -6.57
CA LEU A 173 -10.99 27.25 -6.43
C LEU A 173 -12.36 27.58 -5.83
N GLN A 174 -13.42 26.96 -6.36
CA GLN A 174 -14.78 27.13 -5.87
C GLN A 174 -14.94 26.60 -4.45
N PHE A 175 -14.36 25.44 -4.17
CA PHE A 175 -14.45 24.83 -2.85
C PHE A 175 -13.76 25.66 -1.77
N GLY A 176 -12.53 26.09 -2.04
CA GLY A 176 -11.76 26.84 -1.05
C GLY A 176 -12.19 28.31 -0.91
N GLU A 177 -13.16 28.75 -1.73
CA GLU A 177 -13.49 30.16 -1.96
C GLU A 177 -12.19 30.96 -1.96
N LEU A 178 -11.29 30.68 -2.90
CA LEU A 178 -9.89 31.10 -2.82
C LEU A 178 -9.68 32.53 -3.36
N PRO A 179 -9.73 33.58 -2.51
CA PRO A 179 -9.34 34.92 -2.95
C PRO A 179 -7.84 35.01 -3.23
N ALA A 180 -7.40 36.18 -3.67
CA ALA A 180 -5.98 36.53 -3.73
C ALA A 180 -5.26 36.41 -2.38
N THR A 181 -5.98 36.59 -1.27
CA THR A 181 -5.41 36.59 0.08
C THR A 181 -6.34 35.94 1.11
N LYS A 182 -5.81 35.06 1.96
CA LYS A 182 -6.50 34.50 3.13
C LYS A 182 -5.71 34.80 4.39
N SER A 183 -6.38 34.96 5.53
CA SER A 183 -5.66 34.99 6.80
C SER A 183 -4.92 33.67 7.03
N PRO A 184 -3.83 33.65 7.82
CA PRO A 184 -3.12 32.41 8.14
C PRO A 184 -4.03 31.34 8.76
N ALA A 185 -5.01 31.75 9.57
CA ALA A 185 -6.01 30.87 10.16
C ALA A 185 -6.93 30.23 9.12
N GLU A 186 -7.51 31.01 8.21
CA GLU A 186 -8.36 30.49 7.12
C GLU A 186 -7.57 29.58 6.18
N MET A 187 -6.32 29.91 5.89
CA MET A 187 -5.46 29.10 5.05
C MET A 187 -5.06 27.79 5.75
N PHE A 188 -4.83 27.79 7.07
CA PHE A 188 -4.63 26.56 7.84
C PHE A 188 -5.89 25.67 7.81
N THR A 189 -7.07 26.23 8.08
CA THR A 189 -8.34 25.50 8.02
C THR A 189 -8.57 24.89 6.64
N LEU A 190 -8.26 25.63 5.57
CA LEU A 190 -8.33 25.12 4.21
C LEU A 190 -7.37 23.97 3.95
N LEU A 191 -6.09 24.10 4.33
CA LEU A 191 -5.09 23.03 4.16
C LEU A 191 -5.50 21.77 4.91
N PHE A 192 -6.03 21.93 6.12
CA PHE A 192 -6.55 20.84 6.91
C PHE A 192 -7.78 20.19 6.25
N ASP A 193 -8.74 20.97 5.75
CA ASP A 193 -9.91 20.42 5.04
C ASP A 193 -9.50 19.63 3.80
N LEU A 194 -8.60 20.18 2.98
CA LEU A 194 -8.14 19.54 1.75
C LEU A 194 -7.36 18.25 2.04
N ASP A 195 -6.42 18.28 2.97
CA ASP A 195 -5.62 17.09 3.27
C ASP A 195 -6.41 16.06 4.07
N VAL A 196 -6.93 16.43 5.24
CA VAL A 196 -7.56 15.48 6.16
C VAL A 196 -8.96 15.11 5.73
N LYS A 197 -9.79 16.12 5.44
CA LYS A 197 -11.20 15.87 5.11
C LYS A 197 -11.36 15.49 3.65
N ARG A 198 -10.40 15.68 2.75
CA ARG A 198 -10.60 15.38 1.32
C ARG A 198 -9.52 14.50 0.72
N ASN A 199 -8.50 14.13 1.49
CA ASN A 199 -7.40 13.28 1.04
C ASN A 199 -6.67 13.86 -0.19
N VAL A 200 -6.58 15.20 -0.24
CA VAL A 200 -5.81 15.98 -1.21
C VAL A 200 -4.61 16.58 -0.47
N PRO A 201 -3.49 15.85 -0.37
CA PRO A 201 -2.35 16.30 0.40
C PRO A 201 -1.65 17.47 -0.27
N TYR A 202 -1.01 18.28 0.55
CA TYR A 202 -0.12 19.36 0.12
C TYR A 202 1.33 19.00 0.48
N CYS A 203 2.19 19.99 0.70
CA CYS A 203 3.57 19.83 1.19
C CYS A 203 3.65 19.09 2.54
N PHE A 204 2.54 18.94 3.27
CA PHE A 204 2.44 18.15 4.49
C PHE A 204 1.12 17.39 4.52
N ARG A 205 1.10 16.35 5.35
CA ARG A 205 -0.07 15.54 5.68
C ARG A 205 -0.30 15.57 7.18
N PHE A 206 -1.55 15.56 7.57
CA PHE A 206 -2.01 15.33 8.92
C PHE A 206 -2.58 13.92 9.00
N ARG A 207 -2.40 13.30 10.15
CA ARG A 207 -2.85 11.94 10.43
C ARG A 207 -3.30 11.85 11.88
N VAL A 208 -4.36 11.08 12.12
CA VAL A 208 -4.81 10.78 13.48
C VAL A 208 -4.03 9.55 13.94
N ALA A 209 -2.88 9.77 14.56
CA ALA A 209 -2.03 8.69 15.04
C ALA A 209 -2.51 8.17 16.41
N ARG A 210 -2.21 6.91 16.72
CA ARG A 210 -2.23 6.47 18.12
C ARG A 210 -1.11 7.17 18.89
N PRO A 211 -1.33 7.52 20.16
CA PRO A 211 -0.21 7.89 21.03
C PRO A 211 0.86 6.79 20.97
N SER A 212 2.13 7.16 20.86
CA SER A 212 3.25 6.20 20.95
C SER A 212 3.07 5.29 22.18
N PRO A 213 3.36 3.98 22.09
CA PRO A 213 3.33 3.07 23.24
C PRO A 213 4.10 3.58 24.45
N GLU A 214 5.16 4.35 24.24
CA GLU A 214 5.97 4.98 25.29
C GLU A 214 5.18 6.03 26.10
N LEU A 215 4.18 6.67 25.49
CA LEU A 215 3.26 7.60 26.15
C LEU A 215 2.10 6.87 26.84
N LEU A 216 1.87 5.59 26.49
CA LEU A 216 0.87 4.74 27.10
C LEU A 216 1.50 4.04 28.30
N ASN A 217 1.58 4.72 29.46
CA ASN A 217 1.80 3.99 30.70
C ASN A 217 0.63 3.00 30.89
N PRO A 218 0.86 1.67 30.81
CA PRO A 218 -0.20 0.66 30.76
C PRO A 218 -1.05 0.63 32.03
N GLU A 219 -0.54 1.18 33.14
CA GLU A 219 -1.27 1.28 34.41
C GLU A 219 -2.14 2.53 34.51
N SER A 220 -1.94 3.52 33.65
CA SER A 220 -2.75 4.74 33.66
C SER A 220 -4.00 4.57 32.80
N ASN A 221 -5.16 4.33 33.43
CA ASN A 221 -6.45 4.35 32.75
C ASN A 221 -6.76 5.70 32.06
N SER A 222 -5.99 6.76 32.36
CA SER A 222 -6.11 8.09 31.75
C SER A 222 -5.51 8.20 30.33
N SER A 223 -4.72 7.23 29.87
CA SER A 223 -4.10 7.27 28.54
C SER A 223 -5.03 6.80 27.42
N ARG A 224 -6.09 6.04 27.74
CA ARG A 224 -7.06 5.47 26.76
C ARG A 224 -7.94 6.50 26.04
N GLY A 225 -7.83 7.78 26.37
CA GLY A 225 -8.63 8.85 25.73
C GLY A 225 -7.81 9.93 25.04
N ARG A 226 -6.47 9.91 25.11
CA ARG A 226 -5.66 10.98 24.52
C ARG A 226 -5.66 10.86 23.01
N LYS A 227 -6.12 11.93 22.36
CA LYS A 227 -6.14 12.08 20.92
C LYS A 227 -4.81 12.65 20.48
N HIS A 228 -4.23 12.07 19.44
CA HIS A 228 -2.91 12.42 18.98
C HIS A 228 -2.97 12.65 17.47
N PHE A 229 -2.42 13.77 17.03
CA PHE A 229 -2.31 14.11 15.62
C PHE A 229 -0.85 14.12 15.22
N GLU A 230 -0.54 13.48 14.10
CA GLU A 230 0.78 13.50 13.52
C GLU A 230 0.76 14.41 12.28
N MET A 231 1.74 15.30 12.17
CA MET A 231 1.98 16.08 10.97
C MET A 231 3.33 15.68 10.37
N TYR A 232 3.35 15.34 9.09
CA TYR A 232 4.57 14.93 8.39
C TYR A 232 4.65 15.53 6.99
N ARG A 233 5.87 15.70 6.47
CA ARG A 233 6.07 16.24 5.13
C ARG A 233 5.58 15.25 4.06
N HIS A 234 4.89 15.76 3.04
CA HIS A 234 4.59 14.96 1.86
C HIS A 234 5.77 15.00 0.88
N SER A 235 6.14 13.85 0.33
CA SER A 235 7.36 13.70 -0.48
C SER A 235 7.24 14.24 -1.91
N ALA A 236 6.04 14.53 -2.39
CA ALA A 236 5.86 15.05 -3.74
C ALA A 236 6.30 16.51 -3.81
N THR A 237 7.04 16.87 -4.86
CA THR A 237 7.44 18.25 -5.16
C THR A 237 6.88 18.68 -6.51
N LEU A 238 6.64 19.98 -6.69
CA LEU A 238 6.31 20.50 -8.03
C LEU A 238 7.44 20.25 -9.03
N THR A 239 8.67 20.03 -8.56
CA THR A 239 9.82 19.75 -9.41
C THR A 239 9.66 18.42 -10.16
N ASP A 240 9.12 17.40 -9.48
CA ASP A 240 8.81 16.09 -10.08
C ASP A 240 7.69 16.22 -11.13
N LEU A 241 6.76 17.13 -10.89
CA LEU A 241 5.61 17.42 -11.76
C LEU A 241 5.99 18.30 -12.96
N ASN A 242 6.90 19.26 -12.78
CA ASN A 242 7.32 20.22 -13.81
C ASN A 242 8.02 19.54 -15.00
N ALA A 243 8.83 18.51 -14.72
CA ALA A 243 9.44 17.69 -15.77
C ALA A 243 8.41 16.95 -16.64
N SER A 244 7.20 16.73 -16.10
CA SER A 244 6.17 15.91 -16.72
C SER A 244 5.05 16.72 -17.37
N CYS A 245 4.75 17.96 -16.91
CA CYS A 245 3.69 18.77 -17.52
C CYS A 245 3.75 20.29 -17.24
N GLU A 246 4.71 21.02 -17.82
CA GLU A 246 4.77 22.49 -17.76
C GLU A 246 3.45 23.17 -18.21
N PHE A 247 2.84 22.65 -19.28
CA PHE A 247 1.55 23.12 -19.79
C PHE A 247 0.43 22.99 -18.74
N CYS A 248 0.40 21.89 -17.98
CA CYS A 248 -0.60 21.68 -16.93
C CYS A 248 -0.47 22.74 -15.83
N LEU A 249 0.76 23.02 -15.38
CA LEU A 249 1.02 24.02 -14.34
C LEU A 249 0.58 25.42 -14.80
N GLY A 250 0.88 25.76 -16.06
CA GLY A 250 0.45 27.02 -16.66
C GLY A 250 -1.07 27.17 -16.74
N ASP A 251 -1.80 26.12 -17.12
CA ASP A 251 -3.27 26.16 -17.20
C ASP A 251 -3.91 26.29 -15.82
N SER A 252 -3.45 25.53 -14.82
CA SER A 252 -3.95 25.67 -13.45
C SER A 252 -3.69 27.06 -12.87
N LEU A 253 -2.49 27.60 -13.12
CA LEU A 253 -2.12 28.95 -12.67
C LEU A 253 -2.96 30.04 -13.36
N ARG A 254 -3.23 29.89 -14.65
CA ARG A 254 -4.10 30.82 -15.40
C ARG A 254 -5.49 30.88 -14.78
N LEU A 255 -6.09 29.73 -14.47
CA LEU A 255 -7.41 29.66 -13.83
C LEU A 255 -7.40 30.29 -12.42
N TYR A 256 -6.34 30.07 -11.65
CA TYR A 256 -6.17 30.74 -10.37
C TYR A 256 -6.12 32.26 -10.52
N ASN A 257 -5.31 32.77 -11.45
CA ASN A 257 -5.19 34.21 -11.70
C ASN A 257 -6.52 34.83 -12.16
N GLU A 258 -7.25 34.15 -13.04
CA GLU A 258 -8.59 34.56 -13.49
C GLU A 258 -9.58 34.62 -12.33
N TYR A 259 -9.62 33.58 -11.49
CA TYR A 259 -10.55 33.49 -10.35
C TYR A 259 -10.22 34.49 -9.24
N ALA A 260 -8.94 34.55 -8.83
CA ALA A 260 -8.47 35.39 -7.73
C ALA A 260 -8.23 36.86 -8.16
N SER A 261 -8.37 37.19 -9.45
CA SER A 261 -8.03 38.49 -10.01
C SER A 261 -6.58 38.92 -9.70
N THR A 262 -5.64 37.99 -9.89
CA THR A 262 -4.20 38.21 -9.65
C THR A 262 -3.38 37.99 -10.93
N ASN A 263 -2.07 38.22 -10.87
CA ASN A 263 -1.16 38.03 -12.00
C ASN A 263 0.13 37.32 -11.55
N VAL A 264 -0.02 36.19 -10.85
CA VAL A 264 1.10 35.37 -10.40
C VAL A 264 1.69 34.62 -11.60
N THR A 265 3.00 34.66 -11.74
CA THR A 265 3.72 33.96 -12.81
C THR A 265 4.19 32.57 -12.38
N LEU A 266 4.35 31.65 -13.34
CA LEU A 266 4.87 30.31 -13.05
C LEU A 266 6.29 30.39 -12.45
N GLU A 267 7.09 31.36 -12.88
CA GLU A 267 8.43 31.58 -12.32
C GLU A 267 8.38 31.94 -10.83
N GLU A 268 7.42 32.76 -10.40
CA GLU A 268 7.22 33.09 -8.97
C GLU A 268 6.81 31.87 -8.16
N VAL A 269 5.87 31.05 -8.68
CA VAL A 269 5.44 29.79 -8.03
C VAL A 269 6.62 28.83 -7.89
N MET A 270 7.41 28.64 -8.94
CA MET A 270 8.58 27.75 -8.90
C MET A 270 9.72 28.32 -8.05
N ARG A 271 9.86 29.65 -7.96
CA ARG A 271 10.82 30.29 -7.05
C ARG A 271 10.40 30.10 -5.60
N PHE A 272 9.11 30.19 -5.31
CA PHE A 272 8.53 29.92 -4.00
C PHE A 272 8.75 28.46 -3.59
N GLU A 273 8.46 27.49 -4.46
CA GLU A 273 8.73 26.06 -4.24
C GLU A 273 10.22 25.81 -3.91
N ARG A 274 11.14 26.40 -4.68
CA ARG A 274 12.58 26.28 -4.42
C ARG A 274 13.02 26.94 -3.11
N GLY A 275 12.22 27.85 -2.57
CA GLY A 275 12.43 28.46 -1.26
C GLY A 275 12.08 27.51 -0.10
N ILE A 276 11.18 26.55 -0.30
CA ILE A 276 10.74 25.61 0.74
C ILE A 276 11.91 24.80 1.34
N PRO A 277 12.81 24.19 0.54
CA PRO A 277 13.98 23.49 1.09
C PRO A 277 14.92 24.40 1.88
N ALA A 278 15.01 25.70 1.56
CA ALA A 278 15.88 26.63 2.28
C ALA A 278 15.36 26.93 3.68
N VAL A 279 14.04 26.85 3.90
CA VAL A 279 13.41 26.92 5.23
C VAL A 279 13.77 25.68 6.05
N ILE A 280 14.16 24.58 5.40
CA ILE A 280 14.43 23.31 6.08
C ILE A 280 15.73 22.66 5.58
N PRO A 281 16.89 23.19 6.00
CA PRO A 281 18.20 22.74 5.52
C PRO A 281 18.45 21.25 5.77
N GLN A 282 17.83 20.69 6.82
CA GLN A 282 17.98 19.29 7.22
C GLN A 282 17.43 18.31 6.17
N PHE A 283 16.56 18.75 5.26
CA PHE A 283 15.93 17.87 4.26
C PHE A 283 16.73 17.64 2.99
N ALA A 284 17.82 18.38 2.76
CA ALA A 284 18.69 18.12 1.61
C ALA A 284 19.26 16.68 1.61
N HIS A 285 19.31 16.03 2.78
CA HIS A 285 19.83 14.68 2.96
C HIS A 285 18.77 13.56 2.90
N LEU A 286 17.48 13.91 2.92
CA LEU A 286 16.37 12.94 2.99
C LEU A 286 15.72 12.64 1.61
N GLN A 287 16.28 13.15 0.51
CA GLN A 287 15.92 12.74 -0.86
C GLN A 287 16.42 11.33 -1.22
N LEU A 288 16.35 10.38 -0.28
CA LEU A 288 16.64 8.99 -0.62
C LEU A 288 15.43 8.41 -1.37
N PRO A 289 15.66 7.81 -2.55
CA PRO A 289 14.59 7.26 -3.38
C PRO A 289 13.94 6.08 -2.64
N TYR A 290 12.64 6.23 -2.33
CA TYR A 290 11.71 5.16 -1.93
C TYR A 290 12.39 3.94 -1.28
N THR A 291 13.06 4.13 -0.15
CA THR A 291 13.45 2.97 0.66
C THR A 291 12.16 2.36 1.18
N THR A 292 11.97 1.08 0.88
CA THR A 292 10.82 0.26 1.25
C THR A 292 10.40 0.51 2.69
N SER A 293 9.09 0.54 2.95
CA SER A 293 8.40 1.11 4.12
C SER A 293 8.76 0.57 5.52
N THR A 294 9.82 -0.23 5.65
CA THR A 294 10.24 -0.88 6.89
C THR A 294 11.26 -0.07 7.70
N ASP A 295 12.04 0.82 7.07
CA ASP A 295 13.08 1.62 7.78
C ASP A 295 12.62 3.01 8.25
N VAL A 296 11.31 3.31 8.20
CA VAL A 296 10.76 4.57 8.74
C VAL A 296 10.63 4.53 10.27
N GLN A 297 10.99 3.42 10.92
CA GLN A 297 10.53 3.09 12.26
C GLN A 297 11.11 3.92 13.43
N GLU A 298 12.11 4.78 13.22
CA GLU A 298 12.62 5.64 14.30
C GLU A 298 13.00 7.05 13.82
N ARG A 299 12.14 7.71 13.03
CA ARG A 299 12.27 9.17 12.97
C ARG A 299 11.92 9.73 14.35
N PRO A 300 12.78 10.54 14.99
CA PRO A 300 12.45 11.16 16.25
C PRO A 300 11.16 11.97 16.07
N THR A 301 10.10 11.52 16.75
CA THR A 301 8.83 12.24 16.80
C THR A 301 8.88 13.15 18.02
N ARG A 302 8.65 14.44 17.80
CA ARG A 302 8.48 15.38 18.91
C ARG A 302 7.00 15.57 19.15
N THR A 303 6.55 15.22 20.34
CA THR A 303 5.18 15.52 20.78
C THR A 303 5.16 16.89 21.45
N VAL A 304 4.31 17.80 20.97
CA VAL A 304 4.05 19.10 21.57
C VAL A 304 2.63 19.18 22.14
N THR A 305 2.48 19.98 23.19
CA THR A 305 1.16 20.33 23.73
C THR A 305 0.49 21.37 22.85
N MET A 306 -0.84 21.51 22.96
CA MET A 306 -1.57 22.56 22.26
C MET A 306 -1.07 23.96 22.63
N THR A 307 -0.72 24.19 23.89
CA THR A 307 -0.16 25.47 24.36
C THR A 307 1.17 25.80 23.68
N GLU A 308 2.07 24.82 23.55
CA GLU A 308 3.33 25.01 22.82
C GLU A 308 3.05 25.28 21.33
N LEU A 309 2.10 24.55 20.74
CA LEU A 309 1.70 24.76 19.35
C LEU A 309 1.16 26.18 19.10
N TYR A 310 0.26 26.68 19.95
CA TYR A 310 -0.27 28.05 19.87
C TYR A 310 0.81 29.11 20.05
N THR A 311 1.82 28.84 20.88
CA THR A 311 2.95 29.76 21.07
C THR A 311 3.79 29.88 19.80
N ARG A 312 3.98 28.77 19.09
CA ARG A 312 4.78 28.70 17.85
C ARG A 312 4.02 29.20 16.64
N LEU A 313 2.72 28.91 16.58
CA LEU A 313 1.83 29.31 15.50
C LEU A 313 0.73 30.22 16.08
N PRO A 314 1.02 31.51 16.32
CA PRO A 314 0.14 32.41 17.06
C PRO A 314 -1.19 32.72 16.34
N PHE A 315 -1.30 32.36 15.06
CA PHE A 315 -2.57 32.43 14.32
C PHE A 315 -3.48 31.23 14.60
N LEU A 316 -2.96 30.14 15.16
CA LEU A 316 -3.78 29.03 15.65
C LEU A 316 -4.39 29.43 16.97
N SER A 317 -5.71 29.32 17.04
CA SER A 317 -6.47 29.40 18.28
C SER A 317 -7.22 28.09 18.48
N GLU A 318 -7.72 27.90 19.70
CA GLU A 318 -8.64 26.81 19.99
C GLU A 318 -9.83 26.83 19.02
N SER A 319 -10.36 28.01 18.66
CA SER A 319 -11.48 28.16 17.72
C SER A 319 -11.12 27.76 16.29
N VAL A 320 -9.91 28.07 15.82
CA VAL A 320 -9.43 27.69 14.46
C VAL A 320 -9.25 26.18 14.37
N LEU A 321 -8.63 25.57 15.38
CA LEU A 321 -8.50 24.12 15.43
C LEU A 321 -9.87 23.48 15.57
N LYS A 322 -10.71 23.99 16.45
CA LYS A 322 -12.10 23.60 16.56
C LYS A 322 -12.78 23.68 15.21
N GLU A 323 -12.68 24.74 14.43
CA GLU A 323 -13.29 24.81 13.09
C GLU A 323 -12.70 23.78 12.11
N ALA A 324 -11.38 23.62 12.11
CA ALA A 324 -10.69 22.61 11.31
C ALA A 324 -11.16 21.20 11.69
N PHE A 325 -11.35 20.92 12.99
CA PHE A 325 -11.69 19.62 13.54
C PHE A 325 -13.20 19.40 13.84
N PHE A 326 -14.10 20.39 13.88
CA PHE A 326 -15.43 20.28 14.52
C PHE A 326 -16.44 19.43 13.74
N ASP A 327 -16.18 19.17 12.46
CA ASP A 327 -16.90 18.11 11.73
C ASP A 327 -16.54 16.71 12.26
N THR A 328 -15.65 16.61 13.26
CA THR A 328 -15.23 15.37 13.90
C THR A 328 -15.70 15.25 15.32
N VAL A 329 -15.87 14.00 15.72
CA VAL A 329 -16.32 13.60 17.05
C VAL A 329 -15.23 13.77 18.12
N LEU A 330 -14.19 14.56 17.85
CA LEU A 330 -13.13 14.82 18.79
C LEU A 330 -13.37 16.17 19.46
N ASP A 331 -13.83 16.14 20.71
CA ASP A 331 -13.66 17.28 21.61
C ASP A 331 -12.17 17.65 21.65
N VAL A 332 -11.84 18.80 21.08
CA VAL A 332 -10.52 19.42 21.21
C VAL A 332 -10.44 19.97 22.62
N ASP A 333 -9.58 19.38 23.44
CA ASP A 333 -9.30 19.81 24.81
C ASP A 333 -7.78 19.95 25.02
N ASP A 334 -7.40 20.44 26.20
CA ASP A 334 -6.00 20.68 26.56
C ASP A 334 -5.16 19.38 26.67
N THR A 335 -5.80 18.20 26.58
CA THR A 335 -5.11 16.90 26.61
C THR A 335 -4.72 16.41 25.21
N MET A 336 -5.20 17.09 24.17
CA MET A 336 -4.80 16.84 22.80
C MET A 336 -3.32 17.17 22.63
N THR A 337 -2.62 16.32 21.88
CA THR A 337 -1.21 16.52 21.57
C THR A 337 -1.01 16.38 20.08
N MET A 338 0.01 17.07 19.56
CA MET A 338 0.43 16.92 18.17
C MET A 338 1.86 16.41 18.15
N SER A 339 2.11 15.29 17.48
CA SER A 339 3.46 14.92 17.05
C SER A 339 3.73 15.49 15.68
N TYR A 340 5.01 15.71 15.44
CA TYR A 340 5.51 15.82 14.09
C TYR A 340 6.76 15.00 13.95
N THR A 341 6.87 14.33 12.81
CA THR A 341 8.12 13.75 12.35
C THR A 341 8.97 14.88 11.81
N GLU A 342 10.27 14.87 12.08
CA GLU A 342 11.27 15.76 11.42
C GLU A 342 11.48 17.15 12.06
N ASP A 343 11.65 17.19 13.40
CA ASP A 343 12.05 18.38 14.16
C ASP A 343 11.13 19.61 13.97
N GLU A 344 11.49 20.76 14.56
CA GLU A 344 10.68 22.00 14.55
C GLU A 344 10.43 22.56 13.13
N ALA A 345 11.15 22.06 12.13
CA ALA A 345 11.16 22.63 10.79
C ALA A 345 9.83 22.50 10.04
N ILE A 346 8.99 21.52 10.40
CA ILE A 346 7.64 21.45 9.82
C ILE A 346 6.76 22.62 10.27
N LEU A 347 6.96 23.13 11.48
CA LEU A 347 6.22 24.29 11.98
C LEU A 347 6.71 25.57 11.30
N ASP A 348 8.02 25.66 11.04
CA ASP A 348 8.60 26.75 10.24
C ASP A 348 8.06 26.72 8.80
N LEU A 349 7.91 25.52 8.21
CA LEU A 349 7.28 25.35 6.90
C LEU A 349 5.82 25.82 6.90
N VAL A 350 5.04 25.42 7.92
CA VAL A 350 3.65 25.86 8.06
C VAL A 350 3.61 27.39 8.20
N ALA A 351 4.45 27.98 9.05
CA ALA A 351 4.53 29.44 9.19
C ALA A 351 4.93 30.14 7.88
N TYR A 352 5.88 29.57 7.13
CA TYR A 352 6.29 30.06 5.81
C TYR A 352 5.14 30.02 4.81
N LEU A 353 4.48 28.87 4.66
CA LEU A 353 3.38 28.69 3.70
C LEU A 353 2.19 29.61 3.99
N LEU A 354 1.91 29.85 5.28
CA LEU A 354 0.76 30.65 5.74
C LEU A 354 1.07 32.14 5.89
N SER A 355 2.33 32.55 5.68
CA SER A 355 2.74 33.94 5.83
C SER A 355 2.03 34.86 4.83
N PRO A 356 1.39 35.96 5.29
CA PRO A 356 0.77 36.94 4.40
C PRO A 356 1.77 37.56 3.40
N ALA A 357 3.06 37.63 3.75
CA ALA A 357 4.11 38.18 2.90
C ALA A 357 4.36 37.34 1.63
N HIS A 358 3.90 36.09 1.61
CA HIS A 358 4.04 35.18 0.46
C HIS A 358 2.77 35.05 -0.37
N GLN A 359 1.68 35.73 0.01
CA GLN A 359 0.47 35.77 -0.79
C GLN A 359 0.56 36.87 -1.85
N PRO A 360 0.02 36.66 -3.06
CA PRO A 360 -0.82 35.53 -3.51
C PRO A 360 -0.06 34.26 -3.94
N VAL A 361 1.28 34.29 -3.99
CA VAL A 361 2.10 33.21 -4.57
C VAL A 361 1.92 31.87 -3.84
N SER A 362 1.81 31.85 -2.51
CA SER A 362 1.61 30.61 -1.74
C SER A 362 0.25 29.95 -2.02
N LEU A 363 -0.81 30.74 -2.27
CA LEU A 363 -2.13 30.23 -2.67
C LEU A 363 -2.13 29.73 -4.11
N ALA A 364 -1.46 30.43 -5.02
CA ALA A 364 -1.24 29.95 -6.38
C ALA A 364 -0.48 28.61 -6.37
N HIS A 365 0.58 28.50 -5.58
CA HIS A 365 1.35 27.28 -5.39
C HIS A 365 0.48 26.13 -4.87
N LEU A 366 -0.36 26.40 -3.86
CA LEU A 366 -1.30 25.41 -3.32
C LEU A 366 -2.22 24.84 -4.41
N VAL A 367 -2.88 25.71 -5.17
CA VAL A 367 -3.82 25.30 -6.23
C VAL A 367 -3.10 24.52 -7.32
N VAL A 368 -1.95 25.02 -7.79
CA VAL A 368 -1.16 24.37 -8.84
C VAL A 368 -0.68 22.99 -8.37
N TYR A 369 -0.14 22.90 -7.15
CA TYR A 369 0.33 21.65 -6.56
C TYR A 369 -0.80 20.63 -6.43
N MET A 370 -1.93 21.01 -5.83
CA MET A 370 -3.03 20.08 -5.60
C MET A 370 -3.69 19.63 -6.90
N SER A 371 -3.90 20.55 -7.84
CA SER A 371 -4.39 20.20 -9.16
C SER A 371 -3.47 19.21 -9.86
N ALA A 372 -2.15 19.43 -9.78
CA ALA A 372 -1.16 18.57 -10.39
C ALA A 372 -0.99 17.23 -9.65
N ASP A 373 -1.10 17.17 -8.32
CA ASP A 373 -1.09 15.93 -7.54
C ASP A 373 -2.31 15.07 -7.88
N VAL A 374 -3.51 15.66 -7.83
CA VAL A 374 -4.75 14.96 -8.17
C VAL A 374 -4.71 14.54 -9.63
N PHE A 375 -4.36 15.42 -10.57
CA PHE A 375 -4.22 15.06 -11.97
C PHE A 375 -3.17 13.95 -12.16
N GLY A 376 -2.05 14.06 -11.45
CA GLY A 376 -0.91 13.18 -11.54
C GLY A 376 -1.22 11.76 -11.11
N ARG A 377 -2.02 11.61 -10.06
CA ARG A 377 -2.59 10.33 -9.64
C ARG A 377 -3.30 9.60 -10.77
N PHE A 378 -4.07 10.30 -11.60
CA PHE A 378 -4.86 9.67 -12.68
C PHE A 378 -4.13 9.60 -14.02
N TYR A 379 -3.12 10.43 -14.26
CA TYR A 379 -2.52 10.62 -15.59
C TYR A 379 -1.00 10.49 -15.68
N ILE A 380 -0.22 10.67 -14.62
CA ILE A 380 1.24 10.52 -14.70
C ILE A 380 1.57 9.04 -14.90
N GLY A 381 2.06 8.73 -16.09
CA GLY A 381 2.34 7.35 -16.55
C GLY A 381 1.55 6.95 -17.79
N LEU A 382 0.46 7.66 -18.12
CA LEU A 382 -0.25 7.48 -19.38
C LEU A 382 0.53 8.19 -20.50
N ASN A 383 1.49 7.50 -21.10
CA ASN A 383 2.00 7.95 -22.40
C ASN A 383 0.82 7.95 -23.38
N TYR A 384 0.43 9.11 -23.90
CA TYR A 384 -0.81 9.27 -24.69
C TYR A 384 -0.86 8.41 -25.96
N THR A 385 0.29 7.91 -26.40
CA THR A 385 0.43 7.01 -27.54
C THR A 385 0.32 5.52 -27.18
N ASP A 386 0.14 5.19 -25.90
CA ASP A 386 0.12 3.81 -25.44
C ASP A 386 -1.20 3.11 -25.88
N PRO A 387 -1.15 2.01 -26.66
CA PRO A 387 -2.33 1.22 -27.02
C PRO A 387 -3.09 0.64 -25.81
N TRP A 388 -2.48 0.64 -24.62
CA TRP A 388 -3.07 0.20 -23.37
C TRP A 388 -3.82 1.32 -22.62
N ARG A 389 -3.89 2.53 -23.16
CA ARG A 389 -4.51 3.71 -22.51
C ARG A 389 -5.87 3.42 -21.87
N ASP A 390 -6.81 2.83 -22.59
CA ASP A 390 -8.15 2.55 -22.04
C ASP A 390 -8.14 1.54 -20.88
N LYS A 391 -7.19 0.60 -20.90
CA LYS A 391 -7.00 -0.39 -19.83
C LYS A 391 -6.33 0.26 -18.63
N LEU A 392 -5.34 1.12 -18.85
CA LEU A 392 -4.68 1.87 -17.80
C LEU A 392 -5.61 2.89 -17.14
N ILE A 393 -6.50 3.56 -17.89
CA ILE A 393 -7.52 4.44 -17.30
C ILE A 393 -8.45 3.65 -16.38
N ARG A 394 -8.92 2.48 -16.83
CA ARG A 394 -9.76 1.59 -15.98
C ARG A 394 -9.01 1.15 -14.72
N LEU A 395 -7.73 0.80 -14.88
CA LEU A 395 -6.87 0.45 -13.76
C LEU A 395 -6.73 1.62 -12.80
N HIS A 396 -6.34 2.80 -13.26
CA HIS A 396 -6.18 3.97 -12.39
C HIS A 396 -7.49 4.35 -11.70
N CYS A 397 -8.62 4.32 -12.41
CA CYS A 397 -9.92 4.53 -11.78
C CYS A 397 -10.22 3.48 -10.70
N HIS A 398 -9.80 2.22 -10.90
CA HIS A 398 -9.92 1.16 -9.91
C HIS A 398 -8.89 1.27 -8.76
N ASP A 399 -7.65 1.63 -9.04
CA ASP A 399 -6.58 1.76 -8.05
C ASP A 399 -6.79 3.01 -7.19
N HIS A 400 -7.41 4.07 -7.73
CA HIS A 400 -7.86 5.20 -6.91
C HIS A 400 -9.12 4.89 -6.11
N LEU A 401 -9.99 4.00 -6.61
CA LEU A 401 -10.96 3.36 -5.73
C LEU A 401 -10.21 2.58 -4.62
N GLY A 402 -9.05 1.96 -4.92
CA GLY A 402 -7.98 1.45 -4.01
C GLY A 402 -7.60 2.39 -2.90
N VAL A 403 -7.23 3.59 -3.28
CA VAL A 403 -6.84 4.66 -2.36
C VAL A 403 -7.99 4.97 -1.40
N HIS A 404 -9.23 4.84 -1.86
CA HIS A 404 -10.42 5.03 -1.04
C HIS A 404 -10.85 3.75 -0.31
N ARG A 405 -10.20 3.52 0.84
CA ARG A 405 -10.40 2.41 1.78
C ARG A 405 -11.87 2.07 2.02
N VAL A 406 -12.74 3.07 2.11
CA VAL A 406 -14.15 2.81 2.46
C VAL A 406 -14.88 2.09 1.33
N LEU A 407 -14.61 2.46 0.07
CA LEU A 407 -15.21 1.83 -1.09
C LEU A 407 -14.78 0.37 -1.25
N TRP A 408 -13.54 0.07 -0.91
CA TRP A 408 -13.11 -1.32 -0.85
C TRP A 408 -13.75 -2.09 0.28
N ASN A 409 -13.82 -1.53 1.49
CA ASN A 409 -14.51 -2.22 2.59
C ASN A 409 -15.97 -2.52 2.23
N ILE A 410 -16.66 -1.61 1.53
CA ILE A 410 -18.00 -1.84 0.98
C ILE A 410 -17.99 -2.99 -0.04
N ALA A 411 -17.14 -2.90 -1.08
CA ALA A 411 -17.09 -3.91 -2.13
C ALA A 411 -16.80 -5.30 -1.56
N TYR A 412 -15.87 -5.42 -0.62
CA TYR A 412 -15.50 -6.69 -0.02
C TYR A 412 -16.54 -7.22 0.96
N ALA A 413 -17.07 -6.37 1.85
CA ALA A 413 -18.09 -6.76 2.82
C ALA A 413 -19.38 -7.27 2.13
N VAL A 414 -19.64 -6.81 0.91
CA VAL A 414 -20.89 -7.11 0.22
C VAL A 414 -20.74 -8.20 -0.86
N ILE A 415 -19.60 -8.28 -1.55
CA ILE A 415 -19.41 -9.21 -2.68
C ILE A 415 -18.69 -10.48 -2.26
N LEU A 416 -17.69 -10.35 -1.39
CA LEU A 416 -16.66 -11.38 -1.25
C LEU A 416 -16.74 -12.15 0.05
N THR A 417 -17.50 -11.66 1.03
CA THR A 417 -17.67 -12.36 2.31
C THR A 417 -18.29 -13.71 2.08
N ASP A 418 -17.48 -14.73 2.29
CA ASP A 418 -17.86 -16.13 2.25
C ASP A 418 -17.53 -16.70 3.62
N GLU A 419 -18.55 -17.20 4.33
CA GLU A 419 -18.39 -17.79 5.67
C GLU A 419 -17.34 -18.90 5.67
N THR A 420 -17.26 -19.68 4.60
CA THR A 420 -16.29 -20.76 4.48
C THR A 420 -14.86 -20.24 4.33
N LYS A 421 -14.67 -19.12 3.61
CA LYS A 421 -13.36 -18.44 3.52
C LYS A 421 -12.97 -17.82 4.86
N ASP A 422 -13.92 -17.21 5.54
CA ASP A 422 -13.69 -16.61 6.86
C ASP A 422 -13.25 -17.66 7.88
N GLU A 423 -13.96 -18.79 7.95
CA GLU A 423 -13.58 -19.93 8.80
C GLU A 423 -12.20 -20.48 8.45
N PHE A 424 -11.92 -20.64 7.16
CA PHE A 424 -10.61 -21.09 6.70
C PHE A 424 -9.49 -20.15 7.14
N LEU A 425 -9.64 -18.84 6.92
CA LEU A 425 -8.61 -17.85 7.27
C LEU A 425 -8.37 -17.79 8.77
N ARG A 426 -9.42 -17.97 9.59
CA ARG A 426 -9.27 -18.10 11.05
C ARG A 426 -8.48 -19.35 11.41
N SER A 427 -8.79 -20.49 10.81
CA SER A 427 -8.04 -21.73 11.04
C SER A 427 -6.56 -21.55 10.68
N ALA A 428 -6.29 -21.01 9.49
CA ALA A 428 -4.93 -20.76 9.01
C ALA A 428 -4.18 -19.76 9.90
N PHE A 429 -4.85 -18.73 10.41
CA PHE A 429 -4.27 -17.77 11.35
C PHE A 429 -3.89 -18.43 12.68
N VAL A 430 -4.75 -19.28 13.24
CA VAL A 430 -4.46 -20.03 14.47
C VAL A 430 -3.25 -20.94 14.26
N GLU A 431 -3.21 -21.70 13.18
CA GLU A 431 -2.08 -22.58 12.84
C GLU A 431 -0.78 -21.78 12.65
N ALA A 432 -0.82 -20.66 11.92
CA ALA A 432 0.32 -19.79 11.71
C ALA A 432 0.83 -19.21 13.04
N ARG A 433 -0.07 -18.77 13.92
CA ARG A 433 0.29 -18.25 15.25
C ARG A 433 0.95 -19.30 16.12
N GLU A 434 0.45 -20.54 16.13
CA GLU A 434 1.10 -21.64 16.86
C GLU A 434 2.46 -22.01 16.27
N ALA A 435 2.61 -21.99 14.95
CA ALA A 435 3.90 -22.23 14.29
C ALA A 435 4.93 -21.18 14.69
N VAL A 436 4.55 -19.89 14.68
CA VAL A 436 5.41 -18.79 15.15
C VAL A 436 5.76 -18.97 16.62
N ARG A 437 4.78 -19.30 17.47
CA ARG A 437 5.02 -19.58 18.90
C ARG A 437 6.04 -20.70 19.11
N MET A 438 5.90 -21.81 18.39
CA MET A 438 6.86 -22.91 18.45
C MET A 438 8.25 -22.47 18.00
N HIS A 439 8.33 -21.64 16.96
CA HIS A 439 9.61 -21.12 16.48
C HIS A 439 10.27 -20.19 17.49
N VAL A 440 9.52 -19.25 18.09
CA VAL A 440 10.01 -18.35 19.15
C VAL A 440 10.55 -19.15 20.35
N ARG A 441 9.84 -20.22 20.75
CA ARG A 441 10.26 -21.08 21.87
C ARG A 441 11.47 -21.95 21.57
N SER A 442 11.61 -22.43 20.33
CA SER A 442 12.67 -23.37 19.93
C SER A 442 13.92 -22.72 19.34
N GLY A 443 13.79 -21.53 18.75
CA GLY A 443 14.83 -20.89 17.95
C GLY A 443 15.91 -20.14 18.75
N GLY A 444 15.73 -19.96 20.07
CA GLY A 444 16.64 -19.15 20.89
C GLY A 444 16.73 -17.67 20.47
N ILE A 445 15.82 -17.23 19.58
CA ILE A 445 15.77 -15.87 19.03
C ILE A 445 15.40 -14.87 20.13
N VAL A 446 14.57 -15.29 21.07
CA VAL A 446 14.09 -14.48 22.20
C VAL A 446 14.71 -15.02 23.48
N ALA A 447 15.27 -14.14 24.31
CA ALA A 447 15.84 -14.53 25.59
C ALA A 447 14.76 -15.23 26.45
N LEU A 448 15.16 -16.21 27.28
CA LEU A 448 14.22 -16.99 28.10
C LEU A 448 13.30 -16.11 28.98
N GLY A 449 13.78 -14.94 29.42
CA GLY A 449 12.97 -13.97 30.18
C GLY A 449 11.84 -13.31 29.37
N ASP A 450 12.01 -13.22 28.05
CA ASP A 450 11.13 -12.48 27.14
C ASP A 450 10.11 -13.40 26.44
N GLN A 451 10.19 -14.73 26.63
CA GLN A 451 9.22 -15.68 26.06
C GLN A 451 7.79 -15.41 26.51
N SER A 452 7.60 -15.03 27.78
CA SER A 452 6.28 -14.68 28.32
C SER A 452 5.72 -13.39 27.71
N THR A 453 6.59 -12.47 27.30
CA THR A 453 6.21 -11.24 26.59
C THR A 453 5.83 -11.58 25.16
N ALA A 454 6.64 -12.38 24.46
CA ALA A 454 6.34 -12.83 23.10
C ALA A 454 5.03 -13.63 23.01
N ASP A 455 4.80 -14.56 23.94
CA ASP A 455 3.53 -15.32 24.00
C ASP A 455 2.33 -14.40 24.20
N ARG A 456 2.46 -13.41 25.10
CA ARG A 456 1.41 -12.41 25.37
C ARG A 456 1.14 -11.51 24.16
N LEU A 457 2.18 -11.11 23.42
CA LEU A 457 2.04 -10.35 22.18
C LEU A 457 1.29 -11.19 21.14
N LEU A 458 1.72 -12.43 20.90
CA LEU A 458 1.05 -13.34 19.97
C LEU A 458 -0.41 -13.61 20.35
N ASP A 459 -0.70 -13.82 21.64
CA ASP A 459 -2.08 -13.98 22.13
C ASP A 459 -2.93 -12.71 21.95
N GLY A 460 -2.28 -11.54 21.98
CA GLY A 460 -2.90 -10.24 21.75
C GLY A 460 -3.28 -9.99 20.30
N VAL A 461 -2.64 -10.67 19.32
CA VAL A 461 -2.94 -10.50 17.89
C VAL A 461 -4.30 -11.13 17.56
N GLN A 462 -5.21 -10.30 17.05
CA GLN A 462 -6.54 -10.68 16.56
C GLN A 462 -6.58 -10.62 15.04
N LEU A 463 -7.18 -11.64 14.40
CA LEU A 463 -7.47 -11.58 12.98
C LEU A 463 -8.71 -10.73 12.74
N VAL A 464 -8.61 -9.70 11.89
CA VAL A 464 -9.76 -8.90 11.46
C VAL A 464 -10.07 -9.19 10.00
N LEU A 465 -11.21 -9.84 9.78
CA LEU A 465 -11.67 -10.22 8.44
C LEU A 465 -12.50 -9.10 7.80
N PRO A 466 -12.58 -9.04 6.46
CA PRO A 466 -13.34 -8.01 5.76
C PRO A 466 -14.80 -7.88 6.22
N ARG A 467 -15.47 -9.00 6.54
CA ARG A 467 -16.86 -9.01 7.02
C ARG A 467 -17.05 -8.37 8.40
N GLU A 468 -16.03 -8.42 9.24
CA GLU A 468 -16.06 -7.85 10.60
C GLU A 468 -15.82 -6.35 10.60
N ARG A 469 -15.38 -5.79 9.46
CA ARG A 469 -15.11 -4.37 9.36
C ARG A 469 -16.43 -3.61 9.36
N TYR A 470 -16.52 -2.63 10.25
CA TYR A 470 -17.63 -1.69 10.24
C TYR A 470 -17.61 -0.89 8.95
N VAL A 471 -18.56 -1.18 8.06
CA VAL A 471 -18.91 -0.32 6.94
C VAL A 471 -19.91 0.69 7.48
N ALA A 472 -19.53 1.97 7.51
CA ALA A 472 -20.50 3.00 7.81
C ALA A 472 -21.53 3.05 6.66
N ASP A 473 -22.77 2.66 6.90
CA ASP A 473 -23.88 2.79 5.94
C ASP A 473 -24.31 4.25 5.67
N ILE A 474 -23.57 5.22 6.20
CA ILE A 474 -23.95 6.63 6.19
C ILE A 474 -23.20 7.34 5.08
N TYR A 475 -23.55 7.08 3.81
CA TYR A 475 -23.11 7.97 2.73
C TYR A 475 -24.08 9.17 2.66
N PRO A 476 -23.64 10.41 2.95
CA PRO A 476 -24.56 11.50 3.24
C PRO A 476 -25.07 12.29 2.02
N SER A 477 -24.62 11.98 0.79
CA SER A 477 -25.06 12.74 -0.40
C SER A 477 -25.21 11.89 -1.65
N ALA A 478 -26.16 12.29 -2.52
CA ALA A 478 -26.27 11.72 -3.85
C ALA A 478 -24.97 12.03 -4.63
N PRO A 479 -24.42 11.05 -5.37
CA PRO A 479 -23.28 11.30 -6.23
C PRO A 479 -23.61 12.38 -7.26
N ARG A 480 -22.58 13.17 -7.60
CA ARG A 480 -22.68 14.29 -8.53
C ARG A 480 -22.24 13.89 -9.94
N GLU A 481 -22.42 14.78 -10.90
CA GLU A 481 -22.11 14.51 -12.31
C GLU A 481 -20.61 14.54 -12.62
N LEU A 482 -19.83 15.34 -11.89
CA LEU A 482 -18.40 15.48 -12.09
C LEU A 482 -17.62 14.51 -11.21
N PHE A 483 -16.60 13.86 -11.79
CA PHE A 483 -15.75 12.93 -11.05
C PHE A 483 -15.07 13.60 -9.85
N ILE A 484 -14.49 14.79 -10.05
CA ILE A 484 -13.74 15.46 -8.99
C ILE A 484 -14.61 15.85 -7.79
N GLU A 485 -15.87 16.24 -8.01
CA GLU A 485 -16.78 16.52 -6.90
C GLU A 485 -17.05 15.26 -6.08
N ASN A 486 -17.19 14.12 -6.76
CA ASN A 486 -17.35 12.82 -6.10
C ASN A 486 -16.05 12.43 -5.37
N TYR A 487 -14.87 12.68 -5.94
CA TYR A 487 -13.56 12.46 -5.31
C TYR A 487 -13.41 13.25 -4.01
N LEU A 488 -13.68 14.55 -4.03
CA LEU A 488 -13.58 15.38 -2.84
C LEU A 488 -14.65 15.01 -1.79
N SER A 489 -15.86 14.67 -2.23
CA SER A 489 -16.93 14.21 -1.33
C SER A 489 -16.60 12.86 -0.68
N LEU A 490 -15.94 11.98 -1.43
CA LEU A 490 -15.51 10.68 -0.95
C LEU A 490 -14.48 10.83 0.14
N GLY A 491 -13.43 11.64 -0.05
CA GLY A 491 -12.48 11.94 1.02
C GLY A 491 -13.17 12.42 2.31
N LYS A 492 -14.22 13.24 2.20
CA LYS A 492 -14.98 13.73 3.37
C LYS A 492 -15.75 12.63 4.07
N PHE A 493 -16.30 11.71 3.30
CA PHE A 493 -16.91 10.53 3.84
C PHE A 493 -15.88 9.62 4.52
N GLU A 494 -14.74 9.36 3.89
CA GLU A 494 -13.66 8.55 4.47
C GLU A 494 -13.18 9.10 5.80
N TYR A 495 -12.99 10.41 5.85
CA TYR A 495 -12.67 11.11 7.07
C TYR A 495 -13.71 10.83 8.17
N ARG A 496 -15.01 11.01 7.88
CA ARG A 496 -16.07 10.71 8.85
C ARG A 496 -16.06 9.26 9.32
N VAL A 497 -15.81 8.31 8.43
CA VAL A 497 -15.68 6.89 8.80
C VAL A 497 -14.49 6.67 9.72
N MET A 498 -13.33 7.24 9.40
CA MET A 498 -12.14 7.17 10.24
C MET A 498 -12.39 7.80 11.62
N MET A 499 -13.10 8.92 11.69
CA MET A 499 -13.43 9.57 12.96
C MET A 499 -14.41 8.75 13.81
N GLU A 500 -15.43 8.14 13.18
CA GLU A 500 -16.36 7.25 13.88
C GLU A 500 -15.66 5.96 14.36
N GLN A 501 -14.72 5.44 13.58
CA GLN A 501 -13.86 4.33 13.99
C GLN A 501 -13.00 4.73 15.19
N ALA A 502 -12.34 5.88 15.12
CA ALA A 502 -11.53 6.40 16.22
C ALA A 502 -12.36 6.60 17.50
N ARG A 503 -13.58 7.16 17.39
CA ARG A 503 -14.53 7.33 18.50
C ARG A 503 -14.89 6.00 19.18
N ARG A 504 -15.01 4.93 18.41
CA ARG A 504 -15.31 3.58 18.92
C ARG A 504 -14.08 2.85 19.45
N GLY A 505 -12.90 3.49 19.44
CA GLY A 505 -11.64 2.88 19.85
C GLY A 505 -10.99 2.03 18.76
N TYR A 506 -11.52 2.02 17.53
CA TYR A 506 -10.87 1.42 16.36
C TYR A 506 -9.87 2.40 15.75
N ILE A 507 -8.92 2.90 16.55
CA ILE A 507 -7.83 3.77 16.05
C ILE A 507 -6.74 2.88 15.47
N ASP A 508 -7.03 1.95 14.57
CA ASP A 508 -5.93 1.37 13.79
C ASP A 508 -5.99 1.94 12.40
N GLU A 509 -4.89 2.54 11.99
CA GLU A 509 -4.70 2.94 10.62
C GLU A 509 -4.60 1.66 9.83
N TYR A 510 -5.51 1.50 8.87
CA TYR A 510 -5.59 0.34 8.01
C TYR A 510 -4.86 0.61 6.69
N PRO A 511 -3.52 0.50 6.58
CA PRO A 511 -2.92 0.11 5.32
C PRO A 511 -3.17 -1.39 5.06
N PRO A 512 -2.93 -1.83 3.82
CA PRO A 512 -3.55 -3.04 3.28
C PRO A 512 -3.11 -4.35 4.01
N VAL A 513 -1.91 -4.46 4.59
CA VAL A 513 -1.57 -5.42 5.65
C VAL A 513 -0.68 -4.76 6.69
N TRP A 514 -1.23 -4.52 7.88
CA TRP A 514 -0.42 -4.21 9.07
C TRP A 514 -0.68 -5.26 10.13
N VAL A 515 0.40 -5.63 10.81
CA VAL A 515 0.30 -6.16 12.15
C VAL A 515 0.52 -4.98 13.06
N THR A 516 -0.54 -4.48 13.66
CA THR A 516 -0.37 -3.65 14.86
C THR A 516 -0.10 -4.61 16.01
N GLU A 517 0.34 -4.12 17.18
CA GLU A 517 0.57 -4.98 18.35
C GLU A 517 -0.63 -5.92 18.68
N LYS A 518 -1.82 -5.64 18.14
CA LYS A 518 -3.06 -6.33 18.48
C LYS A 518 -3.87 -6.86 17.30
N TYR A 519 -3.57 -6.50 16.06
CA TYR A 519 -4.44 -6.89 14.94
C TYR A 519 -3.63 -7.28 13.71
N LEU A 520 -3.98 -8.43 13.13
CA LEU A 520 -3.59 -8.84 11.79
C LEU A 520 -4.80 -8.63 10.87
N SER A 521 -4.68 -7.66 9.98
CA SER A 521 -5.68 -7.43 8.94
C SER A 521 -5.29 -8.14 7.65
N ILE A 522 -6.21 -8.92 7.08
CA ILE A 522 -5.98 -9.52 5.76
C ILE A 522 -6.25 -8.49 4.67
N GLU A 523 -5.28 -8.37 3.77
CA GLU A 523 -5.39 -7.54 2.59
C GLU A 523 -6.59 -7.98 1.78
N THR A 524 -7.41 -7.02 1.40
CA THR A 524 -8.63 -7.36 0.70
C THR A 524 -8.31 -7.97 -0.67
N ASP A 525 -7.26 -7.52 -1.35
CA ASP A 525 -6.77 -8.14 -2.60
C ASP A 525 -6.26 -9.57 -2.42
N PHE A 526 -5.80 -9.93 -1.21
CA PHE A 526 -5.49 -11.31 -0.87
C PHE A 526 -6.76 -12.13 -0.71
N TYR A 527 -7.81 -11.52 -0.15
CA TYR A 527 -9.12 -12.13 0.08
C TYR A 527 -9.94 -12.33 -1.22
N SER A 528 -9.85 -11.42 -2.21
CA SER A 528 -10.59 -11.53 -3.50
C SER A 528 -10.04 -12.56 -4.45
N ARG A 529 -8.79 -13.01 -4.28
CA ARG A 529 -8.16 -13.93 -5.23
C ARG A 529 -9.01 -15.20 -5.36
N ARG A 530 -9.54 -15.43 -6.57
CA ARG A 530 -10.31 -16.62 -6.99
C ARG A 530 -9.66 -17.96 -6.64
N HIS A 531 -8.38 -17.96 -6.32
CA HIS A 531 -7.67 -19.15 -5.86
C HIS A 531 -8.37 -19.79 -4.66
N TRP A 532 -9.00 -19.02 -3.76
CA TRP A 532 -9.72 -19.58 -2.61
C TRP A 532 -10.93 -20.45 -2.98
N ASP A 533 -11.72 -20.03 -3.96
CA ASP A 533 -12.96 -20.71 -4.37
C ASP A 533 -12.72 -22.09 -5.02
N SER A 534 -11.46 -22.37 -5.38
CA SER A 534 -11.08 -23.62 -6.06
C SER A 534 -10.30 -24.59 -5.17
N PHE A 535 -10.08 -24.28 -3.88
CA PHE A 535 -9.46 -25.19 -2.92
C PHE A 535 -10.51 -25.87 -2.03
N PRO A 536 -10.91 -27.13 -2.31
CA PRO A 536 -11.69 -27.91 -1.36
C PRO A 536 -10.91 -28.23 -0.06
N ARG A 537 -9.57 -28.08 -0.07
CA ARG A 537 -8.65 -27.95 1.08
C ARG A 537 -7.38 -27.19 0.67
N PRO A 538 -6.98 -26.09 1.32
CA PRO A 538 -5.81 -25.35 0.87
C PRO A 538 -4.50 -25.99 1.31
N CYS A 539 -3.56 -26.14 0.38
CA CYS A 539 -2.18 -26.50 0.64
C CYS A 539 -1.43 -25.29 1.21
N GLY A 540 -0.96 -25.33 2.47
CA GLY A 540 0.21 -24.63 3.08
C GLY A 540 0.47 -23.12 2.93
N SER A 541 0.14 -22.49 1.80
CA SER A 541 0.58 -21.15 1.39
C SER A 541 -0.05 -20.03 2.22
N ALA A 542 -1.29 -20.21 2.68
CA ALA A 542 -1.99 -19.27 3.56
C ALA A 542 -1.29 -19.17 4.93
N ALA A 543 -1.02 -20.33 5.54
CA ALA A 543 -0.35 -20.43 6.82
C ALA A 543 1.09 -19.92 6.75
N GLU A 544 1.79 -20.17 5.64
CA GLU A 544 3.14 -19.63 5.42
C GLU A 544 3.14 -18.11 5.26
N TYR A 545 2.21 -17.55 4.48
CA TYR A 545 2.05 -16.09 4.33
C TYR A 545 1.72 -15.43 5.68
N LEU A 546 0.75 -15.97 6.42
CA LEU A 546 0.36 -15.47 7.74
C LEU A 546 1.52 -15.61 8.73
N SER A 547 2.26 -16.71 8.70
CA SER A 547 3.43 -16.93 9.56
C SER A 547 4.53 -15.90 9.29
N ARG A 548 4.83 -15.60 8.01
CA ARG A 548 5.79 -14.54 7.65
C ARG A 548 5.36 -13.17 8.15
N LYS A 549 4.06 -12.86 8.08
CA LYS A 549 3.53 -11.56 8.56
C LYS A 549 3.53 -11.47 10.09
N ILE A 550 3.17 -12.54 10.79
CA ILE A 550 3.23 -12.60 12.26
C ILE A 550 4.68 -12.48 12.74
N ASN A 551 5.64 -13.14 12.07
CA ASN A 551 7.07 -13.01 12.39
C ASN A 551 7.64 -11.61 12.14
N ALA A 552 7.08 -10.83 11.20
CA ALA A 552 7.54 -9.46 10.94
C ALA A 552 7.02 -8.45 11.98
N ALA A 553 6.11 -8.88 12.86
CA ALA A 553 5.37 -8.02 13.76
C ALA A 553 5.79 -8.09 15.23
N GLY A 554 6.32 -9.25 15.64
CA GLY A 554 6.96 -9.45 16.93
C GLY A 554 8.46 -9.45 16.75
#